data_AF-A0AAN5CPU1-F1
#
_entry.id   AF-A0AAN5CPU1-F1
#
_cell.length_a   1.000
_cell.length_b   1.000
_cell.length_c   1.000
_cell.angle_alpha   90.00
_cell.angle_beta   90.00
_cell.angle_gamma   90.00
#
_symmetry.space_group_name_H-M   'P 1'
#
loop_
_entity.id
_entity.type
_entity.pdbx_description
1 polymer ?
#
loop_
_entity_poly.entity_id
_entity_poly.type
_entity_poly.pdbx_seq_one_letter_code
_entity_poly.pdbx_strand_id
1 'polypeptide(L)'
;MVSSTLQTKSTKETKEKSEKGKYGVFAILFFTNILNYVDRYTMAGVLTGIQNDFGINDAGGGLLQTIFITALAIGSPLFGYLGDRYNRKLLIVVGLLIWTGSVFGSSFIPDTSFVAFMIMRGLFGFGQAAYVTISPSLIADAF
;
A
#
# COMPACT_ATOMS: atom_id res chain seq x y z
N MET A 1 6.26 25.82 -42.25
CA MET A 1 6.70 26.35 -40.94
C MET A 1 5.66 26.29 -39.82
N VAL A 2 4.35 26.09 -40.10
CA VAL A 2 3.30 25.99 -39.07
C VAL A 2 3.15 24.56 -38.49
N SER A 3 3.43 23.50 -39.25
CA SER A 3 3.35 22.12 -38.73
C SER A 3 4.45 21.75 -37.72
N SER A 4 5.63 22.38 -37.79
CA SER A 4 6.74 22.13 -36.85
C SER A 4 6.51 22.77 -35.47
N THR A 5 5.75 23.87 -35.41
CA THR A 5 5.35 24.56 -34.18
C THR A 5 4.22 23.82 -33.43
N LEU A 6 3.32 23.15 -34.14
CA LEU A 6 2.27 22.31 -33.53
C LEU A 6 2.84 21.02 -32.92
N GLN A 7 3.83 20.38 -33.56
CA GLN A 7 4.49 19.19 -33.00
C GLN A 7 5.37 19.49 -31.78
N THR A 8 6.00 20.66 -31.73
CA THR A 8 6.77 21.08 -30.55
C THR A 8 5.86 21.41 -29.35
N LYS A 9 4.65 21.92 -29.60
CA LYS A 9 3.67 22.20 -28.53
C LYS A 9 3.04 20.92 -27.97
N SER A 10 2.64 19.98 -28.83
CA SER A 10 2.10 18.67 -28.43
C SER A 10 3.11 17.82 -27.65
N THR A 11 4.39 17.86 -28.02
CA THR A 11 5.46 17.14 -27.30
C THR A 11 5.76 17.76 -25.93
N LYS A 12 5.65 19.09 -25.81
CA LYS A 12 5.84 19.81 -24.53
C LYS A 12 4.68 19.62 -23.56
N GLU A 13 3.43 19.68 -24.01
CA GLU A 13 2.26 19.46 -23.14
C GLU A 13 2.19 18.00 -22.64
N THR A 14 2.62 17.05 -23.47
CA THR A 14 2.71 15.62 -23.06
C THR A 14 3.84 15.41 -22.04
N LYS A 15 4.99 16.09 -22.20
CA LYS A 15 6.10 16.07 -21.22
C LYS A 15 5.74 16.76 -19.90
N GLU A 16 5.05 17.90 -19.94
CA GLU A 16 4.72 18.66 -18.72
C GLU A 16 3.62 17.98 -17.88
N LYS A 17 2.65 17.32 -18.55
CA LYS A 17 1.65 16.47 -17.87
C LYS A 17 2.29 15.19 -17.31
N SER A 18 3.35 14.70 -17.94
CA SER A 18 4.17 13.58 -17.48
C SER A 18 5.02 13.97 -16.25
N GLU A 19 5.66 15.15 -16.23
CA GLU A 19 6.42 15.63 -15.07
C GLU A 19 5.56 15.93 -13.85
N LYS A 20 4.42 16.62 -14.00
CA LYS A 20 3.50 16.84 -12.88
C LYS A 20 2.93 15.52 -12.34
N GLY A 21 2.75 14.54 -13.22
CA GLY A 21 2.39 13.16 -12.84
C GLY A 21 3.49 12.41 -12.07
N LYS A 22 4.77 12.70 -12.33
CA LYS A 22 5.91 12.14 -11.59
C LYS A 22 5.97 12.66 -10.16
N TYR A 23 5.80 13.97 -9.96
CA TYR A 23 5.76 14.57 -8.62
C TYR A 23 4.55 14.10 -7.80
N GLY A 24 3.38 13.92 -8.44
CA GLY A 24 2.19 13.37 -7.76
C GLY A 24 2.39 11.92 -7.31
N VAL A 25 3.00 11.09 -8.16
CA VAL A 25 3.38 9.71 -7.80
C VAL A 25 4.41 9.71 -6.68
N PHE A 26 5.44 10.55 -6.77
CA PHE A 26 6.45 10.68 -5.73
C PHE A 26 5.85 11.12 -4.39
N ALA A 27 4.93 12.09 -4.40
CA ALA A 27 4.22 12.53 -3.20
C ALA A 27 3.38 11.40 -2.60
N ILE A 28 2.65 10.64 -3.42
CA ILE A 28 1.90 9.46 -2.95
C ILE A 28 2.85 8.42 -2.35
N LEU A 29 3.97 8.11 -3.00
CA LEU A 29 4.96 7.18 -2.47
C LEU A 29 5.54 7.67 -1.15
N PHE A 30 5.90 8.95 -1.07
CA PHE A 30 6.42 9.55 0.16
C PHE A 30 5.41 9.49 1.31
N PHE A 31 4.16 9.91 1.06
CA PHE A 31 3.08 9.81 2.05
C PHE A 31 2.80 8.36 2.45
N THR A 32 2.82 7.44 1.49
CA THR A 32 2.59 6.02 1.75
C THR A 32 3.74 5.41 2.56
N ASN A 33 4.98 5.86 2.35
CA ASN A 33 6.13 5.47 3.16
C ASN A 33 5.96 5.93 4.61
N ILE A 34 5.56 7.19 4.81
CA ILE A 34 5.25 7.73 6.13
C ILE A 34 4.11 6.94 6.79
N LEU A 35 3.01 6.72 6.07
CA LEU A 35 1.86 5.95 6.54
C LEU A 35 2.28 4.53 6.94
N ASN A 36 3.13 3.87 6.15
CA ASN A 36 3.66 2.55 6.46
C ASN A 36 4.42 2.56 7.79
N TYR A 37 5.27 3.57 7.99
CA TYR A 37 6.01 3.77 9.23
C TYR A 37 5.07 4.00 10.42
N VAL A 38 4.10 4.90 10.28
CA VAL A 38 3.10 5.20 11.32
C VAL A 38 2.28 3.97 11.67
N ASP A 39 1.80 3.21 10.69
CA ASP A 39 1.03 1.98 10.94
C ASP A 39 1.86 0.94 11.68
N ARG A 40 3.15 0.82 11.35
CA ARG A 40 4.07 -0.12 12.02
C ARG A 40 4.25 0.20 13.49
N TYR A 41 4.33 1.48 13.84
CA TYR A 41 4.42 1.93 15.24
C TYR A 41 3.07 1.91 15.96
N THR A 42 2.01 2.29 15.26
CA THR A 42 0.64 2.25 15.81
C THR A 42 0.30 0.82 16.19
N MET A 43 0.66 -0.17 15.37
CA MET A 43 0.47 -1.59 15.68
C MET A 43 1.10 -2.02 16.99
N ALA A 44 2.36 -1.65 17.22
CA ALA A 44 3.04 -1.97 18.47
C ALA A 44 2.37 -1.26 19.67
N GLY A 45 1.87 -0.03 19.47
CA GLY A 45 1.19 0.75 20.51
C GLY A 45 -0.22 0.27 20.84
N VAL A 46 -1.00 -0.20 19.85
CA VAL A 46 -2.37 -0.71 20.05
C VAL A 46 -2.42 -2.19 20.38
N LEU A 47 -1.29 -2.91 20.30
CA LEU A 47 -1.24 -4.35 20.57
C LEU A 47 -1.79 -4.68 21.97
N THR A 48 -1.34 -3.94 22.98
CA THR A 48 -1.80 -4.07 24.38
C THR A 48 -3.28 -3.72 24.54
N GLY A 49 -3.79 -2.75 23.76
CA GLY A 49 -5.23 -2.44 23.73
C GLY A 49 -6.05 -3.61 23.17
N ILE A 50 -5.64 -4.13 22.00
CA ILE A 50 -6.28 -5.28 21.35
C ILE A 50 -6.23 -6.53 22.26
N GLN A 51 -5.12 -6.76 22.97
CA GLN A 51 -5.00 -7.87 23.92
C GLN A 51 -6.00 -7.74 25.07
N ASN A 52 -6.23 -6.53 25.58
CA ASN A 52 -7.21 -6.27 26.63
C ASN A 52 -8.65 -6.37 26.11
N ASP A 53 -8.94 -5.79 24.94
CA ASP A 53 -10.30 -5.74 24.36
C ASP A 53 -10.81 -7.14 23.96
N PHE A 54 -9.92 -7.97 23.41
CA PHE A 54 -10.27 -9.34 22.99
C PHE A 54 -9.90 -10.41 24.03
N GLY A 55 -9.28 -10.03 25.15
CA GLY A 55 -8.87 -10.95 26.22
C GLY A 55 -7.82 -11.99 25.79
N ILE A 56 -6.90 -11.62 24.89
CA ILE A 56 -5.94 -12.55 24.26
C ILE A 56 -4.55 -12.41 24.87
N ASN A 57 -3.90 -13.55 25.09
CA ASN A 57 -2.52 -13.61 25.57
C ASN A 57 -1.50 -13.14 24.50
N ASP A 58 -0.24 -12.94 24.88
CA ASP A 58 0.87 -12.54 23.99
C ASP A 58 1.00 -13.38 22.71
N ALA A 59 0.64 -14.66 22.80
CA ALA A 59 0.58 -15.56 21.65
C ALA A 59 -0.39 -15.07 20.54
N GLY A 60 -1.52 -14.47 20.90
CA GLY A 60 -2.51 -13.94 19.96
C GLY A 60 -2.00 -12.68 19.24
N GLY A 61 -1.32 -11.80 19.97
CA GLY A 61 -0.65 -10.63 19.39
C GLY A 61 0.44 -11.03 18.39
N GLY A 62 1.26 -12.03 18.75
CA GLY A 62 2.27 -12.59 17.85
C GLY A 62 1.69 -13.27 16.61
N LEU A 63 0.57 -13.99 16.74
CA LEU A 63 -0.17 -14.58 15.63
C LEU A 63 -0.64 -13.52 14.62
N LEU A 64 -1.14 -12.40 15.14
CA LEU A 64 -1.59 -11.29 14.33
C LEU A 64 -0.45 -10.71 13.46
N GLN A 65 0.72 -10.55 14.07
CA GLN A 65 1.91 -10.08 13.37
C GLN A 65 2.44 -11.12 12.37
N THR A 66 2.34 -12.41 12.70
CA THR A 66 2.73 -13.50 11.81
C THR A 66 1.85 -13.54 10.56
N ILE A 67 0.53 -13.46 10.70
CA ILE A 67 -0.42 -13.41 9.58
C ILE A 67 -0.12 -12.23 8.66
N PHE A 68 0.16 -11.06 9.25
CA PHE A 68 0.54 -9.88 8.49
C PHE A 68 1.81 -10.11 7.67
N ILE A 69 2.88 -10.62 8.30
CA ILE A 69 4.15 -10.91 7.63
C ILE A 69 3.97 -11.98 6.55
N THR A 70 3.22 -13.05 6.82
CA THR A 70 2.96 -14.13 5.86
C THR A 70 2.16 -13.62 4.66
N ALA A 71 1.12 -12.80 4.88
CA ALA A 71 0.35 -12.19 3.80
C ALA A 71 1.24 -11.26 2.95
N LEU A 72 2.13 -10.50 3.59
CA LEU A 72 3.08 -9.63 2.90
C LEU A 72 4.12 -10.46 2.12
N ALA A 73 4.61 -11.56 2.69
CA ALA A 73 5.58 -12.46 2.06
C ALA A 73 5.00 -13.18 0.83
N ILE A 74 3.72 -13.56 0.86
CA ILE A 74 3.03 -14.16 -0.28
C ILE A 74 2.64 -13.08 -1.31
N GLY A 75 2.19 -11.92 -0.84
CA GLY A 75 1.82 -10.80 -1.69
C GLY A 75 3.01 -10.24 -2.47
N SER A 76 4.20 -10.16 -1.86
CA SER A 76 5.38 -9.54 -2.48
C SER A 76 5.77 -10.16 -3.84
N PRO A 77 5.96 -11.48 -3.98
CA PRO A 77 6.26 -12.10 -5.28
C PRO A 77 5.09 -12.01 -6.26
N LEU A 78 3.85 -12.06 -5.77
CA LEU A 78 2.67 -11.91 -6.63
C LEU A 78 2.60 -10.51 -7.24
N PHE A 79 2.71 -9.46 -6.41
CA PHE A 79 2.71 -8.08 -6.87
C PHE A 79 3.98 -7.70 -7.64
N GLY A 80 5.12 -8.34 -7.36
CA GLY A 80 6.32 -8.21 -8.17
C GLY A 80 6.08 -8.73 -9.60
N TYR A 81 5.56 -9.95 -9.72
CA TYR A 81 5.22 -10.54 -11.01
C TYR A 81 4.15 -9.73 -11.77
N LEU A 82 3.11 -9.26 -11.05
CA LEU A 82 2.07 -8.42 -11.65
C LEU A 82 2.63 -7.03 -12.03
N GLY A 83 3.55 -6.47 -11.25
CA GLY A 83 4.19 -5.18 -11.50
C GLY A 83 5.08 -5.15 -12.74
N ASP A 84 5.59 -6.30 -13.16
CA ASP A 84 6.39 -6.45 -14.39
C ASP A 84 5.53 -6.60 -15.65
N ARG A 85 4.28 -7.08 -15.51
CA ARG A 85 3.36 -7.29 -16.65
C ARG A 85 2.27 -6.24 -16.81
N TYR A 86 1.88 -5.56 -15.74
CA TYR A 86 0.76 -4.63 -15.72
C TYR A 86 1.18 -3.20 -15.37
N ASN A 87 0.26 -2.26 -15.53
CA ASN A 87 0.48 -0.85 -15.19
C ASN A 87 0.75 -0.69 -13.68
N ARG A 88 2.01 -0.43 -13.33
CA ARG A 88 2.50 -0.17 -11.96
C ARG A 88 1.61 0.81 -11.16
N LYS A 89 1.12 1.88 -11.81
CA LYS A 89 0.21 2.86 -11.18
C LYS A 89 -1.12 2.25 -10.72
N LEU A 90 -1.72 1.39 -11.54
CA LEU A 90 -3.04 0.80 -11.25
C LEU A 90 -2.93 -0.19 -10.09
N LEU A 91 -1.83 -0.94 -10.02
CA LEU A 91 -1.51 -1.83 -8.91
C LEU A 91 -1.36 -1.07 -7.58
N ILE A 92 -0.67 0.07 -7.57
CA ILE A 92 -0.55 0.91 -6.37
C ILE A 92 -1.94 1.39 -5.92
N VAL A 93 -2.77 1.90 -6.84
CA VAL A 93 -4.12 2.38 -6.50
C VAL A 93 -4.97 1.26 -5.92
N VAL A 94 -4.96 0.07 -6.53
CA VAL A 94 -5.69 -1.09 -6.02
C VAL A 94 -5.17 -1.53 -4.65
N GLY A 95 -3.85 -1.56 -4.45
CA GLY A 95 -3.24 -1.86 -3.15
C GLY A 95 -3.64 -0.86 -2.07
N LEU A 96 -3.65 0.44 -2.40
CA LEU A 96 -4.08 1.52 -1.50
C LEU A 96 -5.57 1.40 -1.15
N LEU A 97 -6.42 1.03 -2.12
CA LEU A 97 -7.85 0.80 -1.89
C LEU A 97 -8.08 -0.42 -0.99
N ILE A 98 -7.34 -1.51 -1.20
CA ILE A 98 -7.40 -2.69 -0.32
C ILE A 98 -6.93 -2.32 1.09
N TRP A 99 -5.83 -1.58 1.22
CA TRP A 99 -5.33 -1.12 2.52
C TRP A 99 -6.38 -0.26 3.23
N THR A 100 -6.80 0.85 2.62
CA THR A 100 -7.76 1.79 3.24
C THR A 100 -9.09 1.10 3.55
N GLY A 101 -9.58 0.24 2.66
CA GLY A 101 -10.77 -0.58 2.90
C GLY A 101 -10.59 -1.57 4.07
N SER A 102 -9.40 -2.16 4.23
CA SER A 102 -9.11 -3.06 5.34
C SER A 102 -9.02 -2.32 6.68
N VAL A 103 -8.40 -1.14 6.71
CA VAL A 103 -8.32 -0.30 7.92
C VAL A 103 -9.71 0.19 8.30
N PHE A 104 -10.46 0.73 7.34
CA PHE A 104 -11.83 1.19 7.56
C PHE A 104 -12.73 0.04 8.00
N GLY A 105 -12.67 -1.10 7.32
CA GLY A 105 -13.40 -2.30 7.67
C GLY A 105 -13.04 -2.83 9.06
N SER A 106 -11.78 -2.73 9.47
CA SER A 106 -11.36 -3.14 10.81
C SER A 106 -11.98 -2.31 11.93
N SER A 107 -12.37 -1.06 11.67
CA SER A 107 -13.08 -0.22 12.64
C SER A 107 -14.55 -0.62 12.87
N PHE A 108 -15.16 -1.36 11.95
CA PHE A 108 -16.54 -1.85 12.09
C PHE A 108 -16.62 -3.28 12.65
N ILE A 109 -15.48 -3.91 12.96
CA ILE A 109 -15.47 -5.28 13.47
C ILE A 109 -15.81 -5.28 14.96
N PRO A 110 -16.82 -6.05 15.40
CA PRO A 110 -17.12 -6.23 16.81
C PRO A 110 -15.99 -6.97 17.55
N ASP A 111 -15.73 -6.57 18.79
CA ASP A 111 -14.71 -7.15 19.70
C ASP A 111 -14.88 -8.65 19.97
N THR A 112 -16.02 -9.23 19.58
CA THR A 112 -16.32 -10.66 19.69
C THR A 112 -15.69 -11.53 18.59
N SER A 113 -15.07 -10.95 17.55
CA SER A 113 -14.57 -11.71 16.39
C SER A 113 -13.10 -11.43 16.05
N PHE A 114 -12.20 -12.01 16.85
CA PHE A 114 -10.76 -11.98 16.59
C PHE A 114 -10.37 -12.52 15.20
N VAL A 115 -11.09 -13.52 14.68
CA VAL A 115 -10.84 -14.09 13.35
C VAL A 115 -11.13 -13.08 12.22
N ALA A 116 -12.22 -12.31 12.33
CA ALA A 116 -12.52 -11.27 11.35
C ALA A 116 -11.42 -10.20 11.34
N PHE A 117 -10.94 -9.82 12.53
CA PHE A 117 -9.84 -8.89 12.67
C PHE A 117 -8.53 -9.44 12.08
N MET A 118 -8.21 -10.71 12.30
CA MET A 118 -7.09 -11.40 11.66
C MET A 118 -7.14 -11.34 10.13
N ILE A 119 -8.32 -11.59 9.55
CA ILE A 119 -8.51 -11.54 8.09
C ILE A 119 -8.26 -10.13 7.56
N MET A 120 -8.78 -9.09 8.22
CA MET A 120 -8.52 -7.70 7.83
C MET A 120 -7.04 -7.35 7.92
N ARG A 121 -6.30 -7.91 8.88
CA ARG A 121 -4.84 -7.72 8.99
C ARG A 121 -4.07 -8.43 7.89
N GLY A 122 -4.53 -9.61 7.47
CA GLY A 122 -4.00 -10.28 6.29
C GLY A 122 -4.23 -9.46 5.01
N LEU A 123 -5.45 -8.96 4.79
CA LEU A 123 -5.78 -8.09 3.64
C LEU A 123 -4.97 -6.80 3.65
N PHE A 124 -4.80 -6.19 4.82
CA PHE A 124 -3.94 -5.03 5.00
C PHE A 124 -2.48 -5.33 4.60
N GLY A 125 -1.88 -6.41 5.10
CA GLY A 125 -0.52 -6.82 4.73
C GLY A 125 -0.37 -7.14 3.24
N PHE A 126 -1.39 -7.73 2.64
CA PHE A 126 -1.43 -8.01 1.20
C PHE A 126 -1.48 -6.72 0.37
N GLY A 127 -2.30 -5.74 0.74
CA GLY A 127 -2.32 -4.42 0.10
C GLY A 127 -0.99 -3.68 0.26
N GLN A 128 -0.33 -3.84 1.41
CA GLN A 128 0.97 -3.24 1.68
C GLN A 128 2.10 -3.86 0.84
N ALA A 129 2.00 -5.16 0.52
CA ALA A 129 2.96 -5.83 -0.36
C ALA A 129 3.02 -5.18 -1.74
N ALA A 130 1.86 -4.87 -2.34
CA ALA A 130 1.79 -4.18 -3.63
C ALA A 130 2.59 -2.88 -3.65
N TYR A 131 2.49 -2.12 -2.56
CA TYR A 131 3.25 -0.90 -2.40
C TYR A 131 4.75 -1.18 -2.28
N VAL A 132 5.17 -2.04 -1.35
CA VAL A 132 6.59 -2.32 -1.08
C VAL A 132 7.34 -2.81 -2.32
N THR A 133 6.73 -3.64 -3.16
CA THR A 133 7.40 -4.16 -4.38
C THR A 133 7.48 -3.14 -5.51
N ILE A 134 6.48 -2.27 -5.67
CA ILE A 134 6.36 -1.40 -6.85
C ILE A 134 7.00 -0.01 -6.61
N SER A 135 7.05 0.44 -5.36
CA SER A 135 7.63 1.74 -4.99
C SER A 135 9.05 1.96 -5.50
N PRO A 136 10.01 1.03 -5.32
CA PRO A 136 11.40 1.26 -5.69
C PRO A 136 11.55 1.38 -7.21
N SER A 137 10.86 0.51 -7.96
CA SER A 137 10.87 0.52 -9.43
C SER A 137 10.27 1.80 -10.01
N LEU A 138 9.24 2.35 -9.36
CA LEU A 138 8.58 3.58 -9.82
C LEU A 138 9.43 4.83 -9.56
N ILE A 139 10.20 4.84 -8.46
CA ILE A 139 11.19 5.89 -8.18
C ILE A 139 12.33 5.81 -9.20
N ALA A 140 12.84 4.60 -9.48
CA ALA A 140 13.90 4.38 -10.46
C ALA A 140 13.50 4.75 -11.89
N ASP A 141 12.22 4.60 -12.27
CA ASP A 141 11.72 5.07 -13.58
C ASP A 141 11.53 6.61 -13.63
N ALA A 142 11.35 7.25 -12.48
CA ALA A 142 11.03 8.67 -12.41
C ALA A 142 12.26 9.59 -12.53
N PHE A 143 13.41 9.14 -12.00
CA PHE A 143 14.68 9.87 -11.88
C PHE A 143 15.81 9.15 -12.61
#